data_AF-A0A9W8RXL4-F1
#
_entry.id   AF-A0A9W8RXL4-F1
#
_cell.length_a   1.000
_cell.length_b   1.000
_cell.length_c   1.000
_cell.angle_alpha   90.00
_cell.angle_beta   90.00
_cell.angle_gamma   90.00
#
_symmetry.space_group_name_H-M   'P 1'
#
loop_
_entity.id
_entity.type
_entity.pdbx_description
1 polymer ?
#
loop_
_entity_poly.entity_id
_entity_poly.type
_entity_poly.pdbx_seq_one_letter_code
_entity_poly.pdbx_strand_id
1 'polypeptide(L)'
;MVEMVTLLRGMRTALDPLLTRMSDSEFSPLIYGIRLATAEELSKEWLPSFENTYLPNDTFKALRCLQEFQSMDLPHSCLEDYQTAAVRLEYAAKLIALAGYNAESGVVLGWLFQLSERLLPDIEAQKSHALVLMAYFAVFLLSLETNFWYSRGWARQIFEQVESKLGEDAHFREVLRWPRKQFLN
;
A
#
# COMPACT_ATOMS: atom_id res chain seq x y z
N MET A 1 2.20 8.61 -11.22
CA MET A 1 1.34 8.26 -10.07
C MET A 1 -0.14 8.26 -10.44
N VAL A 2 -0.66 9.37 -10.99
CA VAL A 2 -2.06 9.51 -11.41
C VAL A 2 -2.49 8.42 -12.40
N GLU A 3 -1.72 8.18 -13.47
CA GLU A 3 -2.04 7.18 -14.50
C GLU A 3 -2.24 5.77 -13.95
N MET A 4 -1.43 5.36 -12.98
CA MET A 4 -1.54 4.06 -12.32
C MET A 4 -2.82 3.96 -11.48
N VAL A 5 -3.16 5.02 -10.74
CA VAL A 5 -4.41 5.10 -9.98
C VAL A 5 -5.61 5.09 -10.92
N THR A 6 -5.55 5.82 -12.04
CA THR A 6 -6.60 5.85 -13.06
C THR A 6 -6.77 4.49 -13.73
N LEU A 7 -5.68 3.81 -14.09
CA LEU A 7 -5.69 2.45 -14.65
C LEU A 7 -6.38 1.48 -13.68
N LEU A 8 -5.98 1.51 -12.41
CA LEU A 8 -6.51 0.60 -11.40
C LEU A 8 -7.96 0.91 -11.05
N ARG A 9 -8.38 2.19 -11.07
CA ARG A 9 -9.80 2.57 -11.03
C ARG A 9 -10.55 2.02 -12.23
N GLY A 10 -10.01 2.15 -13.44
CA GLY A 10 -10.61 1.59 -14.64
C GLY A 10 -10.79 0.07 -14.55
N MET A 11 -9.74 -0.62 -14.07
CA MET A 11 -9.81 -2.05 -13.79
C MET A 11 -10.85 -2.37 -12.72
N ARG A 12 -10.92 -1.60 -11.63
CA ARG A 12 -11.91 -1.79 -10.56
C ARG A 12 -13.33 -1.67 -11.11
N THR A 13 -13.62 -0.60 -11.85
CA THR A 13 -14.94 -0.39 -12.46
C THR A 13 -15.32 -1.54 -13.40
N ALA A 14 -14.36 -2.10 -14.12
CA ALA A 14 -14.59 -3.23 -15.03
C ALA A 14 -14.74 -4.57 -14.28
N LEU A 15 -13.98 -4.77 -13.20
CA LEU A 15 -13.89 -6.03 -12.47
C LEU A 15 -14.94 -6.14 -11.35
N ASP A 16 -15.34 -5.06 -10.68
CA ASP A 16 -16.30 -5.07 -9.57
C ASP A 16 -17.59 -5.86 -9.89
N PRO A 17 -18.23 -5.69 -11.07
CA PRO A 17 -19.41 -6.49 -11.42
C PRO A 17 -19.12 -7.99 -11.59
N LEU A 18 -17.87 -8.32 -11.92
CA LEU A 18 -17.40 -9.68 -12.15
C LEU A 18 -16.91 -10.33 -10.86
N LEU A 19 -16.35 -9.56 -9.91
CA LEU A 19 -15.78 -10.08 -8.66
C LEU A 19 -16.83 -10.86 -7.85
N THR A 20 -18.06 -10.37 -7.77
CA THR A 20 -19.19 -11.06 -7.10
C THR A 20 -19.59 -12.36 -7.81
N ARG A 21 -19.45 -12.42 -9.14
CA ARG A 21 -19.74 -13.64 -9.90
C ARG A 21 -18.59 -14.63 -9.85
N MET A 22 -17.36 -14.13 -9.75
CA MET A 22 -16.15 -14.93 -9.66
C MET A 22 -16.02 -15.57 -8.28
N SER A 23 -16.40 -14.86 -7.20
CA SER A 23 -16.44 -15.41 -5.85
C SER A 23 -17.34 -16.64 -5.72
N ASP A 24 -18.38 -16.74 -6.55
CA ASP A 24 -19.33 -17.86 -6.55
C ASP A 24 -18.98 -18.93 -7.61
N SER A 25 -17.83 -18.81 -8.27
CA SER A 25 -17.40 -19.68 -9.36
C SER A 25 -16.17 -20.54 -9.01
N GLU A 26 -15.72 -21.36 -9.96
CA GLU A 26 -14.46 -22.11 -9.86
C GLU A 26 -13.21 -21.22 -9.74
N PHE A 27 -13.32 -19.93 -10.09
CA PHE A 27 -12.26 -18.93 -9.89
C PHE A 27 -12.26 -18.33 -8.48
N SER A 28 -13.14 -18.78 -7.59
CA SER A 28 -13.18 -18.30 -6.21
C SER A 28 -11.84 -18.38 -5.48
N PRO A 29 -10.94 -19.38 -5.69
CA PRO A 29 -9.62 -19.37 -5.07
C PRO A 29 -8.73 -18.21 -5.53
N LEU A 30 -8.92 -17.65 -6.73
CA LEU A 30 -8.19 -16.45 -7.17
C LEU A 30 -8.68 -15.18 -6.46
N ILE A 31 -9.93 -15.16 -6.01
CA ILE A 31 -10.52 -14.03 -5.30
C ILE A 31 -10.21 -14.13 -3.79
N TYR A 32 -10.33 -15.32 -3.22
CA TYR A 32 -10.12 -15.57 -1.79
C TYR A 32 -8.66 -15.87 -1.43
N GLY A 33 -7.84 -16.36 -2.37
CA GLY A 33 -6.41 -16.57 -2.17
C GLY A 33 -5.63 -15.28 -1.90
N ILE A 34 -6.19 -14.12 -2.29
CA ILE A 34 -5.66 -12.79 -1.93
C ILE A 34 -6.08 -12.41 -0.49
N ARG A 35 -7.15 -13.01 0.05
CA ARG A 35 -7.72 -12.79 1.39
C ARG A 35 -7.36 -13.93 2.35
N LEU A 36 -6.08 -14.33 2.43
CA LEU A 36 -5.60 -15.50 3.20
C LEU A 36 -6.01 -15.52 4.69
N ALA A 37 -6.45 -14.39 5.26
CA ALA A 37 -7.02 -14.33 6.60
C ALA A 37 -7.96 -13.12 6.71
N THR A 38 -9.08 -13.25 7.40
CA THR A 38 -9.96 -12.12 7.70
C THR A 38 -9.22 -11.06 8.53
N ALA A 39 -9.64 -9.79 8.43
CA ALA A 39 -9.06 -8.72 9.26
C ALA A 39 -9.13 -9.07 10.76
N GLU A 40 -10.14 -9.84 11.18
CA GLU A 40 -10.34 -10.34 12.54
C GLU A 40 -9.34 -11.44 12.92
N GLU A 41 -8.98 -12.34 12.01
CA GLU A 41 -7.96 -13.39 12.24
C GLU A 41 -6.54 -12.82 12.34
N LEU A 42 -6.26 -11.69 11.69
CA LEU A 42 -5.00 -10.95 11.78
C LEU A 42 -5.00 -9.88 12.90
N SER A 43 -6.07 -9.80 13.70
CA SER A 43 -6.29 -8.72 14.68
C SER A 43 -5.77 -8.98 16.10
N LYS A 44 -5.03 -10.06 16.38
CA LYS A 44 -4.43 -10.27 17.72
C LYS A 44 -2.91 -10.30 17.68
N GLU A 45 -2.31 -9.16 18.03
CA GLU A 45 -0.96 -8.96 18.61
C GLU A 45 0.27 -9.58 17.91
N TRP A 46 0.09 -10.43 16.91
CA TRP A 46 1.16 -11.12 16.23
C TRP A 46 1.74 -10.26 15.12
N LEU A 47 3.00 -9.88 15.29
CA LEU A 47 3.81 -9.24 14.27
C LEU A 47 4.66 -10.34 13.62
N PRO A 48 4.30 -10.80 12.41
CA PRO A 48 5.07 -11.82 11.72
C PRO A 48 6.46 -11.28 11.35
N SER A 49 7.43 -12.19 11.25
CA SER A 49 8.79 -11.87 10.78
C SER A 49 8.79 -11.63 9.27
N PHE A 50 9.66 -10.72 8.81
CA PHE A 50 9.87 -10.45 7.39
C PHE A 50 11.13 -11.14 6.82
N GLU A 51 11.80 -12.00 7.59
CA GLU A 51 13.07 -12.67 7.21
C GLU A 51 13.02 -13.40 5.85
N ASN A 52 11.85 -13.91 5.46
CA ASN A 52 11.65 -14.62 4.19
C ASN A 52 10.79 -13.82 3.20
N THR A 53 10.89 -12.50 3.23
CA THR A 53 10.14 -11.60 2.33
C THR A 53 11.08 -10.58 1.69
N TYR A 54 10.56 -9.83 0.71
CA TYR A 54 11.23 -8.65 0.16
C TYR A 54 10.84 -7.35 0.87
N LEU A 55 10.01 -7.42 1.93
CA LEU A 55 9.67 -6.25 2.73
C LEU A 55 10.75 -6.00 3.79
N PRO A 56 11.06 -4.73 4.12
CA PRO A 56 11.99 -4.41 5.21
C PRO A 56 11.50 -4.90 6.58
N ASN A 57 12.42 -5.35 7.44
CA ASN A 57 12.09 -5.82 8.79
C ASN A 57 11.46 -4.74 9.70
N ASP A 58 11.69 -3.47 9.41
CA ASP A 58 11.14 -2.33 10.16
C ASP A 58 9.80 -1.82 9.61
N THR A 59 9.14 -2.54 8.68
CA THR A 59 7.88 -2.15 8.04
C THR A 59 6.78 -1.80 9.04
N PHE A 60 6.52 -2.63 10.06
CA PHE A 60 5.47 -2.34 11.05
C PHE A 60 5.76 -1.10 11.87
N LYS A 61 7.03 -0.88 12.23
CA LYS A 61 7.44 0.35 12.93
C LYS A 61 7.19 1.57 12.05
N ALA A 62 7.54 1.49 10.78
CA ALA A 62 7.34 2.58 9.84
C ALA A 62 5.86 2.91 9.65
N LEU A 63 4.99 1.91 9.49
CA LEU A 63 3.55 2.11 9.33
C LEU A 63 2.92 2.74 10.57
N ARG A 64 3.40 2.43 11.77
CA ARG A 64 2.98 3.12 13.00
C ARG A 64 3.37 4.59 12.97
N CYS A 65 4.61 4.91 12.59
CA CYS A 65 5.05 6.30 12.45
C CYS A 65 4.22 7.07 11.41
N LEU A 66 3.80 6.42 10.32
CA LEU A 66 2.89 7.01 9.34
C LEU A 66 1.54 7.38 9.95
N GLN A 67 0.93 6.45 10.70
CA GLN A 67 -0.36 6.68 11.35
C GLN A 67 -0.26 7.80 12.39
N GLU A 68 0.80 7.82 13.21
CA GLU A 68 1.06 8.88 14.18
C GLU A 68 1.20 10.25 13.50
N PHE A 69 2.00 10.33 12.44
CA PHE A 69 2.17 11.55 11.64
C PHE A 69 0.84 12.07 11.08
N GLN A 70 0.02 11.18 10.51
CA GLN A 70 -1.30 11.54 10.00
C GLN A 70 -2.23 12.05 11.11
N SER A 71 -2.23 11.41 12.28
CA SER A 71 -3.05 11.81 13.42
C SER A 71 -2.69 13.18 14.00
N MET A 72 -1.43 13.60 13.86
CA MET A 72 -0.97 14.90 14.36
C MET A 72 -1.38 16.06 13.45
N ASP A 73 -1.40 15.85 12.14
CA ASP A 73 -1.50 16.93 11.16
C ASP A 73 -2.84 16.99 10.41
N LEU A 74 -3.53 15.85 10.24
CA LEU A 74 -4.77 15.81 9.47
C LEU A 74 -5.98 16.16 10.35
N PRO A 75 -6.92 16.98 9.83
CA PRO A 75 -8.21 17.18 10.48
C PRO A 75 -8.99 15.87 10.58
N HIS A 76 -9.77 15.72 11.66
CA HIS A 76 -10.60 14.53 11.89
C HIS A 76 -11.54 14.17 10.73
N SER A 77 -11.98 15.15 9.93
CA SER A 77 -12.89 14.92 8.80
C SER A 77 -12.29 14.08 7.67
N CYS A 78 -10.97 14.05 7.55
CA CYS A 78 -10.25 13.30 6.51
C CYS A 78 -9.39 12.18 7.11
N LEU A 79 -9.03 12.28 8.40
CA LEU A 79 -8.13 11.36 9.07
C LEU A 79 -8.55 9.87 8.94
N GLU A 80 -9.84 9.58 9.05
CA GLU A 80 -10.36 8.21 8.99
C GLU A 80 -10.02 7.49 7.67
N ASP A 81 -10.13 8.19 6.53
CA ASP A 81 -9.83 7.63 5.21
C ASP A 81 -8.33 7.29 5.08
N TYR A 82 -7.45 8.16 5.62
CA TYR A 82 -6.00 7.96 5.62
C TYR A 82 -5.56 6.84 6.55
N GLN A 83 -6.10 6.81 7.77
CA GLN A 83 -5.80 5.75 8.75
C GLN A 83 -6.26 4.39 8.24
N THR A 84 -7.47 4.31 7.66
CA THR A 84 -7.97 3.09 7.04
C THR A 84 -7.03 2.59 5.93
N ALA A 85 -6.51 3.50 5.11
CA ALA A 85 -5.54 3.14 4.07
C ALA A 85 -4.21 2.63 4.67
N ALA A 86 -3.70 3.25 5.74
CA ALA A 86 -2.50 2.81 6.44
C ALA A 86 -2.70 1.44 7.12
N VAL A 87 -3.85 1.19 7.75
CA VAL A 87 -4.20 -0.11 8.34
C VAL A 87 -4.28 -1.20 7.26
N ARG A 88 -4.76 -0.87 6.06
CA ARG A 88 -4.78 -1.80 4.93
C ARG A 88 -3.39 -2.12 4.39
N LEU A 89 -2.44 -1.17 4.44
CA LEU A 89 -1.02 -1.49 4.17
C LEU A 89 -0.46 -2.44 5.22
N GLU A 90 -0.81 -2.24 6.49
CA GLU A 90 -0.39 -3.15 7.57
C GLU A 90 -0.95 -4.57 7.35
N TYR A 91 -2.21 -4.66 6.97
CA TYR A 91 -2.84 -5.93 6.61
C TYR A 91 -2.12 -6.60 5.42
N ALA A 92 -1.80 -5.85 4.36
CA ALA A 92 -1.01 -6.36 3.24
C ALA A 92 0.39 -6.85 3.69
N ALA A 93 1.04 -6.15 4.63
CA ALA A 93 2.33 -6.57 5.19
C ALA A 93 2.22 -7.90 5.93
N LYS A 94 1.16 -8.11 6.72
CA LYS A 94 0.90 -9.38 7.40
C LYS A 94 0.69 -10.53 6.41
N LEU A 95 -0.06 -10.29 5.34
CA LEU A 95 -0.26 -11.28 4.27
C LEU A 95 1.05 -11.63 3.56
N ILE A 96 1.88 -10.64 3.24
CA ILE A 96 3.21 -10.85 2.63
C ILE A 96 4.10 -11.67 3.57
N ALA A 97 4.11 -11.34 4.86
CA ALA A 97 4.90 -12.06 5.85
C ALA A 97 4.46 -13.53 6.01
N LEU A 98 3.15 -13.80 5.94
CA LEU A 98 2.60 -15.15 5.93
C LEU A 98 2.97 -15.94 4.67
N ALA A 99 2.92 -15.30 3.51
CA ALA A 99 3.22 -15.94 2.23
C ALA A 99 4.72 -16.08 1.95
N GLY A 100 5.57 -15.27 2.61
CA GLY A 100 7.00 -15.22 2.36
C GLY A 100 7.32 -14.75 0.93
N TYR A 101 8.33 -15.38 0.32
CA TYR A 101 8.71 -15.12 -1.08
C TYR A 101 7.62 -15.44 -2.11
N ASN A 102 6.59 -16.20 -1.71
CA ASN A 102 5.45 -16.56 -2.56
C ASN A 102 4.30 -15.54 -2.50
N ALA A 103 4.50 -14.38 -1.87
CA ALA A 103 3.50 -13.34 -1.84
C ALA A 103 3.04 -12.96 -3.25
N GLU A 104 1.73 -13.09 -3.49
CA GLU A 104 1.12 -12.78 -4.77
C GLU A 104 1.05 -11.26 -5.00
N SER A 105 1.16 -10.84 -6.26
CA SER A 105 1.04 -9.43 -6.61
C SER A 105 -0.31 -8.81 -6.26
N GLY A 106 -1.36 -9.64 -6.21
CA GLY A 106 -2.70 -9.24 -5.80
C GLY A 106 -2.75 -8.65 -4.38
N VAL A 107 -1.84 -9.05 -3.48
CA VAL A 107 -1.78 -8.50 -2.12
C VAL A 107 -1.34 -7.04 -2.12
N VAL A 108 -0.31 -6.70 -2.92
CA VAL A 108 0.22 -5.33 -3.03
C VAL A 108 -0.73 -4.48 -3.86
N LEU A 109 -1.10 -4.94 -5.07
CA LEU A 109 -1.95 -4.19 -5.98
C LEU A 109 -3.38 -4.03 -5.44
N GLY A 110 -3.87 -5.04 -4.71
CA GLY A 110 -5.18 -5.04 -4.04
C GLY A 110 -5.38 -3.86 -3.09
N TRP A 111 -4.31 -3.33 -2.51
CA TRP A 111 -4.38 -2.13 -1.66
C TRP A 111 -4.98 -0.93 -2.40
N LEU A 112 -4.61 -0.72 -3.67
CA LEU A 112 -5.10 0.39 -4.49
C LEU A 112 -6.58 0.25 -4.80
N PHE A 113 -7.05 -0.98 -5.02
CA PHE A 113 -8.47 -1.27 -5.24
C PHE A 113 -9.33 -1.00 -4.01
N GLN A 114 -8.74 -1.08 -2.82
CA GLN A 114 -9.46 -0.88 -1.58
C GLN A 114 -9.59 0.59 -1.21
N LEU A 115 -8.74 1.49 -1.73
CA LEU A 115 -8.72 2.90 -1.33
C LEU A 115 -10.11 3.56 -1.37
N SER A 116 -10.35 4.44 -0.39
CA SER A 116 -11.58 5.24 -0.30
C SER A 116 -11.70 6.17 -1.50
N GLU A 117 -12.91 6.29 -2.05
CA GLU A 117 -13.21 7.23 -3.14
C GLU A 117 -12.93 8.69 -2.75
N ARG A 118 -12.89 8.99 -1.44
CA ARG A 118 -12.53 10.32 -0.91
C ARG A 118 -11.03 10.60 -0.92
N LEU A 119 -10.21 9.55 -0.86
CA LEU A 119 -8.75 9.66 -0.85
C LEU A 119 -8.16 9.76 -2.26
N LEU A 120 -8.85 9.20 -3.25
CA LEU A 120 -8.36 9.17 -4.64
C LEU A 120 -8.19 10.58 -5.24
N PRO A 121 -9.12 11.54 -5.06
CA PRO A 121 -8.89 12.93 -5.44
C PRO A 121 -7.68 13.57 -4.77
N ASP A 122 -7.36 13.19 -3.53
CA ASP A 122 -6.19 13.71 -2.82
C ASP A 122 -4.87 13.20 -3.42
N ILE A 123 -4.85 11.94 -3.88
CA ILE A 123 -3.72 11.36 -4.61
C ILE A 123 -3.58 12.01 -5.99
N GLU A 124 -4.70 12.20 -6.71
CA GLU A 124 -4.73 12.89 -8.01
C GLU A 124 -4.25 14.33 -7.90
N ALA A 125 -4.68 15.04 -6.86
CA ALA A 125 -4.25 16.39 -6.54
C ALA A 125 -2.85 16.47 -5.89
N GLN A 126 -2.18 15.34 -5.69
CA GLN A 126 -0.85 15.25 -5.08
C GLN A 126 -0.75 15.96 -3.72
N LYS A 127 -1.79 15.84 -2.88
CA LYS A 127 -1.76 16.41 -1.52
C LYS A 127 -0.65 15.75 -0.70
N SER A 128 0.03 16.52 0.14
CA SER A 128 1.24 16.08 0.83
C SER A 128 1.05 14.79 1.64
N HIS A 129 -0.01 14.66 2.44
CA HIS A 129 -0.27 13.42 3.19
C HIS A 129 -0.59 12.22 2.28
N ALA A 130 -1.22 12.45 1.13
CA ALA A 130 -1.50 11.40 0.16
C ALA A 130 -0.20 10.94 -0.51
N LEU A 131 0.70 11.86 -0.84
CA LEU A 131 2.03 11.54 -1.34
C LEU A 131 2.87 10.77 -0.31
N VAL A 132 2.81 11.13 0.97
CA VAL A 132 3.48 10.36 2.04
C VAL A 132 2.94 8.93 2.06
N LEU A 133 1.62 8.73 2.05
CA LEU A 133 1.02 7.40 1.99
C LEU A 133 1.48 6.63 0.73
N MET A 134 1.56 7.29 -0.42
CA MET A 134 2.04 6.70 -1.67
C MET A 134 3.54 6.35 -1.63
N ALA A 135 4.38 7.09 -0.90
CA ALA A 135 5.78 6.72 -0.70
C ALA A 135 5.92 5.44 0.13
N TYR A 136 5.07 5.25 1.13
CA TYR A 136 5.03 3.99 1.89
C TYR A 136 4.57 2.84 1.00
N PHE A 137 3.50 3.03 0.22
CA PHE A 137 3.06 2.05 -0.76
C PHE A 137 4.16 1.72 -1.79
N ALA A 138 4.98 2.69 -2.19
CA ALA A 138 6.09 2.46 -3.12
C ALA A 138 7.10 1.43 -2.59
N VAL A 139 7.31 1.31 -1.27
CA VAL A 139 8.16 0.26 -0.68
C VAL A 139 7.54 -1.13 -0.88
N PHE A 140 6.22 -1.26 -0.74
CA PHE A 140 5.52 -2.52 -1.03
C PHE A 140 5.62 -2.86 -2.52
N LEU A 141 5.49 -1.86 -3.38
CA LEU A 141 5.66 -2.04 -4.81
C LEU A 141 7.10 -2.44 -5.16
N LEU A 142 8.11 -1.87 -4.49
CA LEU A 142 9.51 -2.26 -4.67
C LEU A 142 9.74 -3.73 -4.30
N SER A 143 9.10 -4.20 -3.22
CA SER A 143 9.14 -5.62 -2.85
C SER A 143 8.55 -6.53 -3.93
N LEU A 144 7.55 -6.04 -4.67
CA LEU A 144 6.92 -6.74 -5.79
C LEU A 144 7.83 -6.84 -7.02
N GLU A 145 8.56 -5.77 -7.34
CA GLU A 145 9.43 -5.70 -8.53
C GLU A 145 10.49 -6.81 -8.57
N THR A 146 10.88 -7.32 -7.40
CA THR A 146 11.86 -8.39 -7.27
C THR A 146 11.36 -9.71 -7.89
N ASN A 147 10.06 -9.97 -7.79
CA ASN A 147 9.44 -11.20 -8.27
C ASN A 147 8.68 -11.04 -9.60
N PHE A 148 8.22 -9.82 -9.92
CA PHE A 148 7.26 -9.61 -11.01
C PHE A 148 7.78 -8.60 -12.04
N TRP A 149 8.22 -9.12 -13.19
CA TRP A 149 8.84 -8.34 -14.27
C TRP A 149 7.99 -7.18 -14.77
N TYR A 150 6.66 -7.32 -14.78
CA TYR A 150 5.73 -6.31 -15.30
C TYR A 150 5.60 -5.07 -14.40
N SER A 151 6.04 -5.16 -13.14
CA SER A 151 5.98 -4.05 -12.17
C SER A 151 7.25 -3.21 -12.13
N ARG A 152 8.32 -3.63 -12.82
CA ARG A 152 9.64 -3.00 -12.77
C ARG A 152 9.60 -1.51 -13.07
N GLY A 153 10.23 -0.71 -12.21
CA GLY A 153 10.37 0.74 -12.34
C GLY A 153 9.19 1.54 -11.79
N TRP A 154 8.05 0.92 -11.47
CA TRP A 154 6.88 1.65 -10.98
C TRP A 154 7.11 2.25 -9.59
N ALA A 155 7.75 1.49 -8.70
CA ALA A 155 8.05 1.92 -7.33
C ALA A 155 8.96 3.14 -7.35
N ARG A 156 10.05 3.10 -8.14
CA ARG A 156 11.00 4.20 -8.27
C ARG A 156 10.32 5.44 -8.85
N GLN A 157 9.54 5.28 -9.93
CA GLN A 157 8.82 6.39 -10.55
C GLN A 157 7.82 7.06 -9.59
N ILE A 158 7.12 6.28 -8.76
CA ILE A 158 6.22 6.82 -7.71
C ILE A 158 7.03 7.57 -6.66
N PHE A 159 8.11 6.97 -6.16
CA PHE A 159 8.90 7.56 -5.07
C PHE A 159 9.60 8.86 -5.49
N GLU A 160 10.18 8.91 -6.69
CA GLU A 160 10.80 10.13 -7.23
C GLU A 160 9.80 11.28 -7.38
N GLN A 161 8.53 10.99 -7.74
CA GLN A 161 7.46 11.99 -7.75
C GLN A 161 7.16 12.52 -6.34
N VAL A 162 7.19 11.68 -5.31
CA VAL A 162 7.01 12.13 -3.92
C VAL A 162 8.20 12.97 -3.47
N GLU A 163 9.42 12.50 -3.70
CA GLU A 163 10.65 13.20 -3.30
C GLU A 163 10.77 14.58 -3.96
N SER A 164 10.46 14.71 -5.24
CA SER A 164 10.49 16.00 -5.94
C SER A 164 9.47 17.02 -5.40
N LYS A 165 8.42 16.57 -4.70
CA LYS A 165 7.37 17.43 -4.16
C LYS A 165 7.57 17.75 -2.68
N LEU A 166 8.06 16.78 -1.90
CA LEU A 166 8.10 16.87 -0.43
C LEU A 166 9.51 16.76 0.15
N GLY A 167 10.52 16.40 -0.64
CA GLY A 167 11.85 16.04 -0.12
C GLY A 167 12.61 17.19 0.54
N GLU A 168 12.33 18.44 0.16
CA GLU A 168 12.96 19.62 0.75
C GLU A 168 12.23 20.15 1.99
N ASP A 169 10.98 19.75 2.20
CA ASP A 169 10.19 20.19 3.35
C ASP A 169 10.64 19.45 4.62
N ALA A 170 11.12 20.22 5.59
CA ALA A 170 11.60 19.70 6.87
C ALA A 170 10.52 18.93 7.63
N HIS A 171 9.25 19.29 7.45
CA HIS A 171 8.10 18.64 8.09
C HIS A 171 7.90 17.21 7.59
N PHE A 172 7.99 16.99 6.28
CA PHE A 172 7.78 15.68 5.65
C PHE A 172 9.04 14.81 5.60
N ARG A 173 10.22 15.42 5.72
CA ARG A 173 11.51 14.72 5.65
C ARG A 173 11.66 13.55 6.61
N GLU A 174 11.21 13.70 7.86
CA GLU A 174 11.38 12.64 8.86
C GLU A 174 10.46 11.44 8.56
N VAL A 175 9.19 11.69 8.19
CA VAL A 175 8.27 10.60 7.82
C VAL A 175 8.67 9.93 6.50
N LEU A 176 9.30 10.66 5.57
CA LEU A 176 9.83 10.12 4.31
C LEU A 176 11.20 9.42 4.46
N ARG A 177 11.83 9.48 5.63
CA ARG A 177 13.14 8.86 5.87
C ARG A 177 13.11 7.34 5.65
N TRP A 178 12.06 6.67 6.12
CA TRP A 178 11.96 5.21 5.99
C TRP A 178 11.78 4.75 4.54
N PRO A 179 10.82 5.29 3.75
CA PRO A 179 10.75 4.98 2.32
C PRO A 179 12.04 5.29 1.59
N ARG A 180 12.65 6.47 1.81
CA ARG A 180 13.89 6.90 1.14
C ARG A 180 15.02 5.89 1.30
N LYS A 181 15.21 5.36 2.50
CA LYS A 181 16.24 4.34 2.79
C LYS A 181 16.16 3.14 1.85
N GLN A 182 14.96 2.75 1.39
CA GLN A 182 14.77 1.55 0.58
C GLN A 182 15.13 1.75 -0.90
N PHE A 183 15.16 3.00 -1.38
CA PHE A 183 15.49 3.35 -2.76
C PHE A 183 16.96 3.78 -2.96
N LEU A 184 17.73 3.86 -1.88
CA LEU A 184 19.15 4.23 -1.89
C LEU A 184 20.11 3.03 -2.07
N ASN A 185 19.57 1.81 -2.18
CA ASN A 185 20.32 0.58 -2.43
C ASN A 185 20.40 0.25 -3.92
#